data_AF-A0AAN6WIB2-F1
#
_entry.id   AF-A0AAN6WIB2-F1
#
_cell.length_a   1.000
_cell.length_b   1.000
_cell.length_c   1.000
_cell.angle_alpha   90.00
_cell.angle_beta   90.00
_cell.angle_gamma   90.00
#
_symmetry.space_group_name_H-M   'P 1'
#
loop_
_entity.id
_entity.type
_entity.pdbx_description
1 polymer ?
#
loop_
_entity_poly.entity_id
_entity_poly.type
_entity_poly.pdbx_seq_one_letter_code
_entity_poly.pdbx_strand_id
1 'polypeptide(L)'
;MRFKTMKLCLAWTLSLLPVALAERHTHIEASESSIKVLFEEVKQDWKLVAFVLPKEENSQALGKEWKTLLKNEKRINLSSLDCSANVTLCKQTFDVHSFPTIRLFEPSSRTSYRRFRGPKTAEAIADFYWRSIRPAVALVNEQNITEFQTGNNVAVVMHFGSAAPLREELRQEFISLANSYYGRSPITGVSFGIAEYADAEGKDKLEIECVNNFEDIRRSIGASEMLKGSTIEMLKRFVDECTAPLIPELTIRNELVFYQTGKSIVRYFVPPSDERKAYVKEMRLLAKKYQEYLHFVTVDAHKYSDGARAMGLTEGVTGLVVQQTSNGAVYPYRRNIPISAASVESFLVDIIQGREKPWNPQEQTGKEAHGHDEL
;
A
#
# COMPACT_ATOMS: atom_id res chain seq x y z
N MET A 1 -32.57 -48.58 -60.65
CA MET A 1 -32.69 -48.79 -59.20
C MET A 1 -31.58 -47.97 -58.52
N ARG A 2 -31.91 -47.20 -57.47
CA ARG A 2 -31.06 -46.31 -56.63
C ARG A 2 -30.77 -44.91 -57.20
N PHE A 3 -31.61 -43.91 -56.91
CA PHE A 3 -31.77 -43.10 -55.67
C PHE A 3 -30.89 -41.83 -55.69
N LYS A 4 -31.56 -40.69 -55.98
CA LYS A 4 -31.09 -39.32 -55.74
C LYS A 4 -30.89 -39.08 -54.25
N THR A 5 -29.80 -38.44 -53.87
CA THR A 5 -29.68 -37.74 -52.58
C THR A 5 -29.32 -36.28 -52.82
N MET A 6 -30.31 -35.44 -52.52
CA MET A 6 -30.30 -33.99 -52.58
C MET A 6 -29.70 -33.49 -51.26
N LYS A 7 -28.49 -32.91 -51.28
CA LYS A 7 -27.90 -32.24 -50.11
C LYS A 7 -28.42 -30.81 -50.05
N LEU A 8 -29.36 -30.58 -49.13
CA LEU A 8 -29.86 -29.28 -48.74
C LEU A 8 -28.78 -28.57 -47.91
N CYS A 9 -28.15 -27.54 -48.46
CA CYS A 9 -27.24 -26.66 -47.71
C CYS A 9 -28.07 -25.49 -47.16
N LEU A 10 -28.41 -25.55 -45.86
CA LEU A 10 -28.93 -24.37 -45.15
C LEU A 10 -27.79 -23.38 -44.96
N ALA A 11 -27.77 -22.32 -45.77
CA ALA A 11 -26.96 -21.14 -45.53
C ALA A 11 -27.56 -20.36 -44.35
N TRP A 12 -26.95 -20.45 -43.18
CA TRP A 12 -27.20 -19.54 -42.07
C TRP A 12 -26.56 -18.20 -42.41
N THR A 13 -27.35 -17.27 -42.95
CA THR A 13 -26.94 -15.87 -43.07
C THR A 13 -26.89 -15.27 -41.68
N LEU A 14 -25.69 -15.18 -41.11
CA LEU A 14 -25.40 -14.44 -39.89
C LEU A 14 -25.67 -12.96 -40.19
N SER A 15 -26.84 -12.47 -39.78
CA SER A 15 -27.16 -11.04 -39.82
C SER A 15 -26.21 -10.31 -38.87
N LEU A 16 -25.19 -9.66 -39.44
CA LEU A 16 -24.42 -8.63 -38.77
C LEU A 16 -25.36 -7.45 -38.49
N LEU A 17 -26.02 -7.50 -37.34
CA LEU A 17 -26.61 -6.31 -36.73
C LEU A 17 -25.47 -5.33 -36.44
N PRO A 18 -25.52 -4.09 -36.93
CA PRO A 18 -24.55 -3.09 -36.53
C PRO A 18 -24.73 -2.86 -35.03
N VAL A 19 -23.69 -3.17 -34.25
CA VAL A 19 -23.59 -2.73 -32.86
C VAL A 19 -23.58 -1.21 -32.90
N ALA A 20 -24.74 -0.61 -32.63
CA ALA A 20 -24.85 0.82 -32.45
C ALA A 20 -23.88 1.23 -31.34
N LEU A 21 -22.89 2.03 -31.70
CA LEU A 21 -22.00 2.67 -30.75
C LEU A 21 -22.84 3.69 -29.97
N ALA A 22 -23.49 3.25 -28.89
CA ALA A 22 -24.28 4.10 -28.03
C ALA A 22 -23.41 5.27 -27.52
N GLU A 23 -23.92 6.49 -27.63
CA GLU A 23 -23.27 7.69 -27.11
C GLU A 23 -23.07 7.52 -25.58
N ARG A 24 -21.82 7.31 -25.14
CA ARG A 24 -21.47 6.99 -23.74
C ARG A 24 -21.50 8.20 -22.79
N HIS A 25 -22.17 9.30 -23.17
CA HIS A 25 -22.36 10.44 -22.27
C HIS A 25 -23.83 10.74 -22.07
N THR A 26 -24.29 10.51 -20.86
CA THR A 26 -25.65 10.87 -20.44
C THR A 26 -25.55 12.00 -19.41
N HIS A 27 -26.06 13.18 -19.78
CA HIS A 27 -26.42 14.20 -18.79
C HIS A 27 -27.80 13.82 -18.23
N ILE A 28 -27.84 13.48 -16.95
CA ILE A 28 -29.03 12.90 -16.32
C ILE A 28 -29.52 13.84 -15.22
N GLU A 29 -30.82 14.13 -15.22
CA GLU A 29 -31.46 14.84 -14.10
C GLU A 29 -31.69 13.89 -12.92
N ALA A 30 -31.39 14.33 -11.69
CA ALA A 30 -31.51 13.51 -10.50
C ALA A 30 -32.98 13.17 -10.18
N SER A 31 -33.33 11.90 -10.37
CA SER A 31 -34.61 11.31 -10.01
C SER A 31 -34.42 9.85 -9.57
N GLU A 32 -35.42 9.24 -8.94
CA GLU A 32 -35.32 7.83 -8.54
C GLU A 32 -35.15 6.87 -9.74
N SER A 33 -35.78 7.16 -10.88
CA SER A 33 -35.66 6.36 -12.10
C SER A 33 -34.28 6.51 -12.73
N SER A 34 -33.79 7.74 -12.82
CA SER A 34 -32.42 8.06 -13.29
C SER A 34 -31.35 7.32 -12.49
N ILE A 35 -31.50 7.25 -11.17
CA ILE A 35 -30.56 6.53 -10.30
C ILE A 35 -30.62 5.01 -10.53
N LYS A 36 -31.80 4.45 -10.78
CA LYS A 36 -31.93 3.03 -11.13
C LYS A 36 -31.17 2.73 -12.42
N VAL A 37 -31.34 3.54 -13.47
CA VAL A 37 -30.60 3.39 -14.74
C VAL A 37 -29.09 3.53 -14.52
N LEU A 38 -28.66 4.53 -13.75
CA LEU A 38 -27.25 4.70 -13.40
C LEU A 38 -26.66 3.43 -12.78
N PHE A 39 -27.36 2.80 -11.84
CA PHE A 39 -26.88 1.59 -11.19
C PHE A 39 -26.95 0.34 -12.08
N GLU A 40 -27.88 0.25 -13.02
CA GLU A 40 -27.87 -0.83 -14.02
C GLU A 40 -26.64 -0.74 -14.92
N GLU A 41 -26.24 0.48 -15.32
CA GLU A 41 -25.01 0.67 -16.09
C GLU A 41 -23.74 0.36 -15.29
N VAL A 42 -23.72 0.72 -14.00
CA VAL A 42 -22.62 0.37 -13.07
C VAL A 42 -22.47 -1.14 -12.89
N LYS A 43 -23.51 -1.97 -13.11
CA LYS A 43 -23.34 -3.43 -13.04
C LYS A 43 -22.35 -3.95 -14.08
N GLN A 44 -22.26 -3.28 -15.23
CA GLN A 44 -21.51 -3.78 -16.38
C GLN A 44 -20.05 -3.36 -16.37
N ASP A 45 -19.73 -2.15 -15.89
CA ASP A 45 -18.37 -1.61 -15.91
C ASP A 45 -18.20 -0.46 -14.89
N TRP A 46 -16.95 -0.09 -14.63
CA TRP A 46 -16.57 1.07 -13.85
C TRP A 46 -17.16 2.34 -14.46
N LYS A 47 -17.88 3.13 -13.65
CA LYS A 47 -18.55 4.34 -14.13
C LYS A 47 -18.14 5.57 -13.35
N LEU A 48 -17.64 6.57 -14.06
CA LEU A 48 -17.25 7.86 -13.48
C LEU A 48 -18.42 8.84 -13.57
N VAL A 49 -18.84 9.37 -12.43
CA VAL A 49 -20.03 10.23 -12.31
C VAL A 49 -19.66 11.56 -11.67
N ALA A 50 -19.99 12.66 -12.37
CA ALA A 50 -19.93 14.01 -11.83
C ALA A 50 -21.31 14.44 -11.31
N PHE A 51 -21.40 14.82 -10.05
CA PHE A 51 -22.59 15.41 -9.43
C PHE A 51 -22.45 16.93 -9.49
N VAL A 52 -23.38 17.60 -10.17
CA VAL A 52 -23.26 19.01 -10.53
C VAL A 52 -24.52 19.80 -10.23
N LEU A 53 -24.37 21.13 -10.10
CA LEU A 53 -25.46 22.09 -10.15
C LEU A 53 -25.23 23.00 -11.37
N PRO A 54 -26.02 22.92 -12.46
CA PRO A 54 -25.68 23.58 -13.73
C PRO A 54 -25.51 25.10 -13.68
N LYS A 55 -26.13 25.76 -12.68
CA LYS A 55 -26.05 27.21 -12.48
C LYS A 55 -24.87 27.65 -11.60
N GLU A 56 -24.19 26.72 -10.96
CA GLU A 56 -23.09 26.99 -10.03
C GLU A 56 -21.75 27.08 -10.79
N GLU A 57 -20.94 28.08 -10.47
CA GLU A 57 -19.74 28.45 -11.24
C GLU A 57 -18.72 27.31 -11.33
N ASN A 58 -18.43 26.63 -10.22
CA ASN A 58 -17.46 25.53 -10.21
C ASN A 58 -17.94 24.33 -11.02
N SER A 59 -19.25 24.07 -11.03
CA SER A 59 -19.88 23.02 -11.84
C SER A 59 -19.81 23.35 -13.33
N GLN A 60 -19.96 24.61 -13.72
CA GLN A 60 -19.75 25.06 -15.10
C GLN A 60 -18.30 24.95 -15.53
N ALA A 61 -17.35 25.30 -14.64
CA ALA A 61 -15.92 25.13 -14.88
C ALA A 61 -15.57 23.65 -15.12
N LEU A 62 -16.05 22.74 -14.26
CA LEU A 62 -15.89 21.30 -14.47
C LEU A 62 -16.53 20.85 -15.79
N GLY A 63 -17.68 21.42 -16.18
CA GLY A 63 -18.35 21.07 -17.43
C GLY A 63 -17.48 21.25 -18.68
N LYS A 64 -16.56 22.22 -18.69
CA LYS A 64 -15.58 22.39 -19.79
C LYS A 64 -14.58 21.22 -19.84
N GLU A 65 -14.00 20.90 -18.68
CA GLU A 65 -13.05 19.80 -18.52
C GLU A 65 -13.70 18.44 -18.79
N TRP A 66 -14.96 18.26 -18.40
CA TRP A 66 -15.75 17.05 -18.65
C TRP A 66 -15.94 16.80 -20.15
N LYS A 67 -16.21 17.86 -20.93
CA LYS A 67 -16.30 17.78 -22.39
C LYS A 67 -14.96 17.44 -23.03
N THR A 68 -13.86 18.01 -22.53
CA THR A 68 -12.51 17.66 -22.98
C THR A 68 -12.20 16.19 -22.72
N LEU A 69 -12.54 15.69 -21.53
CA LEU A 69 -12.38 14.28 -21.16
C LEU A 69 -13.18 13.36 -22.09
N LEU A 70 -14.46 13.67 -22.32
CA LEU A 70 -15.32 12.91 -23.25
C LEU A 70 -14.75 12.83 -24.68
N LYS A 71 -14.14 13.93 -25.16
CA LYS A 71 -13.56 13.99 -26.49
C LYS A 71 -12.29 13.15 -26.62
N ASN A 72 -11.42 13.21 -25.61
CA ASN A 72 -10.08 12.63 -25.67
C ASN A 72 -10.03 11.18 -25.16
N GLU A 73 -10.88 10.81 -24.21
CA GLU A 73 -10.83 9.54 -23.49
C GLU A 73 -12.09 8.68 -23.76
N LYS A 74 -12.28 8.28 -25.01
CA LYS A 74 -13.47 7.55 -25.49
C LYS A 74 -13.76 6.22 -24.77
N ARG A 75 -12.78 5.68 -24.04
CA ARG A 75 -12.90 4.41 -23.30
C ARG A 75 -13.48 4.59 -21.89
N ILE A 76 -13.52 5.81 -21.36
CA ILE A 76 -14.03 6.07 -20.02
C ILE A 76 -15.56 6.15 -20.06
N ASN A 77 -16.24 5.35 -19.24
CA ASN A 77 -17.68 5.43 -19.05
C ASN A 77 -18.03 6.61 -18.12
N LEU A 78 -18.66 7.66 -18.68
CA LEU A 78 -18.79 8.98 -18.06
C LEU A 78 -20.25 9.45 -18.02
N SER A 79 -20.74 9.83 -16.84
CA SER A 79 -22.04 10.51 -16.71
C SER A 79 -21.94 11.75 -15.84
N SER A 80 -22.83 12.70 -16.08
CA SER A 80 -23.07 13.81 -15.17
C SER A 80 -24.49 13.73 -14.64
N LEU A 81 -24.66 13.86 -13.32
CA LEU A 81 -25.93 13.90 -12.63
C LEU A 81 -26.21 15.33 -12.15
N ASP A 82 -27.26 15.95 -12.69
CA ASP A 82 -27.75 17.24 -12.27
C ASP A 82 -28.60 17.09 -10.99
N CYS A 83 -28.07 17.57 -9.88
CA CYS A 83 -28.72 17.48 -8.57
C CYS A 83 -29.66 18.64 -8.28
N SER A 84 -29.84 19.61 -9.19
CA SER A 84 -30.68 20.80 -8.94
C SER A 84 -32.15 20.45 -8.72
N ALA A 85 -32.65 19.40 -9.38
CA ALA A 85 -34.01 18.90 -9.21
C ALA A 85 -34.26 18.23 -7.86
N ASN A 86 -33.24 17.57 -7.28
CA ASN A 86 -33.37 16.87 -6.01
C ASN A 86 -32.03 16.72 -5.27
N VAL A 87 -31.60 17.81 -4.62
CA VAL A 87 -30.34 17.85 -3.85
C VAL A 87 -30.35 16.85 -2.70
N THR A 88 -31.49 16.66 -2.03
CA THR A 88 -31.64 15.74 -0.90
C THR A 88 -31.37 14.30 -1.33
N LEU A 89 -31.87 13.89 -2.48
CA LEU A 89 -31.62 12.56 -3.05
C LEU A 89 -30.12 12.36 -3.34
N CYS A 90 -29.45 13.33 -3.97
CA CYS A 90 -28.01 13.25 -4.19
C CYS A 90 -27.21 13.14 -2.89
N LYS A 91 -27.61 13.90 -1.86
CA LYS A 91 -26.98 13.86 -0.54
C LYS A 91 -27.16 12.50 0.14
N GLN A 92 -28.39 11.97 0.19
CA GLN A 92 -28.71 10.74 0.91
C GLN A 92 -28.21 9.48 0.19
N THR A 93 -28.30 9.43 -1.14
CA THR A 93 -27.93 8.23 -1.91
C THR A 93 -26.42 8.16 -2.17
N PHE A 94 -25.75 9.29 -2.39
CA PHE A 94 -24.37 9.32 -2.87
C PHE A 94 -23.38 10.05 -1.94
N ASP A 95 -23.81 10.49 -0.75
CA ASP A 95 -22.99 11.25 0.21
C ASP A 95 -22.35 12.50 -0.44
N VAL A 96 -23.16 13.24 -1.21
CA VAL A 96 -22.75 14.46 -1.92
C VAL A 96 -23.24 15.68 -1.13
N HIS A 97 -22.31 16.38 -0.47
CA HIS A 97 -22.60 17.58 0.33
C HIS A 97 -22.11 18.88 -0.29
N SER A 98 -21.38 18.80 -1.40
CA SER A 98 -20.85 19.96 -2.13
C SER A 98 -20.77 19.66 -3.62
N PHE A 99 -20.80 20.71 -4.44
CA PHE A 99 -20.80 20.62 -5.89
C PHE A 99 -19.64 21.44 -6.48
N PRO A 100 -18.99 20.95 -7.54
CA PRO A 100 -19.16 19.63 -8.14
C PRO A 100 -18.39 18.54 -7.38
N THR A 101 -18.98 17.34 -7.27
CA THR A 101 -18.35 16.15 -6.68
C THR A 101 -18.18 15.06 -7.74
N ILE A 102 -17.03 14.37 -7.77
CA ILE A 102 -16.77 13.27 -8.71
C ILE A 102 -16.61 11.96 -7.94
N ARG A 103 -17.33 10.92 -8.36
CA ARG A 103 -17.26 9.55 -7.83
C ARG A 103 -16.98 8.57 -8.95
N LEU A 104 -16.15 7.56 -8.68
CA LEU A 104 -15.95 6.40 -9.55
C LEU A 104 -16.63 5.20 -8.90
N PHE A 105 -17.71 4.73 -9.49
CA PHE A 105 -18.45 3.57 -9.02
C PHE A 105 -17.78 2.28 -9.49
N GLU A 106 -17.65 1.33 -8.56
CA GLU A 106 -17.07 0.02 -8.83
C GLU A 106 -18.13 -0.90 -9.48
N PRO A 107 -17.74 -1.78 -10.42
CA PRO A 107 -18.65 -2.68 -11.09
C PRO A 107 -19.49 -3.48 -10.09
N SER A 108 -20.78 -3.63 -10.39
CA SER A 108 -21.74 -4.38 -9.55
C SER A 108 -21.89 -3.85 -8.12
N SER A 109 -21.42 -2.64 -7.80
CA SER A 109 -21.63 -2.01 -6.50
C SER A 109 -22.56 -0.80 -6.56
N ARG A 110 -23.50 -0.74 -5.61
CA ARG A 110 -24.40 0.43 -5.44
C ARG A 110 -23.91 1.40 -4.37
N THR A 111 -22.96 0.97 -3.55
CA THR A 111 -22.49 1.68 -2.36
C THR A 111 -20.99 1.91 -2.35
N SER A 112 -20.21 1.07 -3.05
CA SER A 112 -18.77 1.24 -3.20
C SER A 112 -18.48 2.22 -4.32
N TYR A 113 -17.75 3.27 -3.97
CA TYR A 113 -17.22 4.22 -4.93
C TYR A 113 -15.90 4.82 -4.40
N ARG A 114 -15.05 5.23 -5.33
CA ARG A 114 -13.82 5.97 -5.04
C ARG A 114 -14.08 7.46 -5.20
N ARG A 115 -13.54 8.26 -4.26
CA ARG A 115 -13.72 9.71 -4.22
C ARG A 115 -12.57 10.39 -4.96
N PHE A 116 -12.85 11.18 -5.98
CA PHE A 116 -11.84 12.04 -6.58
C PHE A 116 -11.78 13.38 -5.84
N ARG A 117 -10.59 13.70 -5.32
CA ARG A 117 -10.31 14.97 -4.60
C ARG A 117 -9.20 15.80 -5.25
N GLY A 118 -8.70 15.36 -6.41
CA GLY A 118 -7.63 16.04 -7.12
C GLY A 118 -8.10 17.29 -7.89
N PRO A 119 -7.19 17.92 -8.64
CA PRO A 119 -7.50 19.02 -9.55
C PRO A 119 -8.61 18.63 -10.53
N LYS A 120 -9.60 19.50 -10.73
CA LYS A 120 -10.76 19.21 -11.60
C LYS A 120 -10.45 19.41 -13.09
N THR A 121 -9.27 18.99 -13.55
CA THR A 121 -8.84 19.04 -14.95
C THR A 121 -9.09 17.70 -15.65
N ALA A 122 -9.30 17.72 -16.96
CA ALA A 122 -9.56 16.50 -17.74
C ALA A 122 -8.42 15.47 -17.58
N GLU A 123 -7.17 15.93 -17.64
CA GLU A 123 -5.97 15.09 -17.47
C GLU A 123 -5.95 14.40 -16.10
N ALA A 124 -6.08 15.15 -15.00
CA ALA A 124 -6.03 14.58 -13.66
C ALA A 124 -7.18 13.60 -13.38
N ILE A 125 -8.35 13.84 -13.98
CA ILE A 125 -9.51 12.95 -13.89
C ILE A 125 -9.29 11.65 -14.68
N ALA A 126 -8.77 11.74 -15.92
CA ALA A 126 -8.43 10.58 -16.74
C ALA A 126 -7.42 9.69 -16.04
N ASP A 127 -6.35 10.31 -15.53
CA ASP A 127 -5.32 9.68 -14.73
C ASP A 127 -5.88 8.93 -13.53
N PHE A 128 -6.75 9.58 -12.76
CA PHE A 128 -7.41 8.95 -11.62
C PHE A 128 -8.25 7.74 -12.05
N TYR A 129 -9.01 7.85 -13.14
CA TYR A 129 -9.81 6.74 -13.66
C TYR A 129 -8.92 5.55 -14.03
N TRP A 130 -7.94 5.76 -14.92
CA TRP A 130 -7.06 4.70 -15.39
C TRP A 130 -6.28 4.06 -14.25
N ARG A 131 -5.77 4.86 -13.31
CA ARG A 131 -5.11 4.32 -12.11
C ARG A 131 -6.07 3.49 -11.25
N SER A 132 -7.34 3.87 -11.17
CA SER A 132 -8.32 3.22 -10.29
C SER A 132 -8.86 1.90 -10.85
N ILE A 133 -9.02 1.80 -12.18
CA ILE A 133 -9.55 0.59 -12.80
C ILE A 133 -8.49 -0.47 -13.11
N ARG A 134 -7.20 -0.12 -12.94
CA ARG A 134 -6.12 -1.09 -13.07
C ARG A 134 -6.39 -2.27 -12.14
N PRO A 135 -6.31 -3.52 -12.63
CA PRO A 135 -6.47 -4.69 -11.79
C PRO A 135 -5.56 -4.61 -10.57
N ALA A 136 -6.07 -4.98 -9.40
CA ALA A 136 -5.24 -5.04 -8.20
C ALA A 136 -4.09 -6.04 -8.33
N VAL A 137 -4.24 -7.02 -9.25
CA VAL A 137 -3.25 -8.03 -9.56
C VAL A 137 -2.95 -8.01 -11.07
N ALA A 138 -1.68 -7.90 -11.43
CA ALA A 138 -1.21 -8.03 -12.81
C ALA A 138 -1.05 -9.51 -13.18
N LEU A 139 -1.38 -9.88 -14.43
CA LEU A 139 -0.99 -11.19 -14.95
C LEU A 139 0.45 -11.10 -15.47
N VAL A 140 1.32 -11.95 -14.96
CA VAL A 140 2.73 -12.04 -15.32
C VAL A 140 3.07 -13.42 -15.87
N ASN A 141 4.15 -13.52 -16.61
CA ASN A 141 4.64 -14.75 -17.22
C ASN A 141 6.16 -14.82 -17.12
N GLU A 142 6.75 -15.91 -17.60
CA GLU A 142 8.21 -16.12 -17.56
C GLU A 142 9.00 -14.99 -18.23
N GLN A 143 8.43 -14.34 -19.24
CA GLN A 143 9.12 -13.30 -19.99
C GLN A 143 9.14 -11.95 -19.26
N ASN A 144 8.08 -11.61 -18.51
CA ASN A 144 7.94 -10.29 -17.89
C ASN A 144 8.04 -10.29 -16.36
N ILE A 145 8.06 -11.46 -15.71
CA ILE A 145 8.06 -11.54 -14.24
C ILE A 145 9.28 -10.87 -13.63
N THR A 146 10.45 -10.99 -14.24
CA THR A 146 11.67 -10.33 -13.74
C THR A 146 11.53 -8.82 -13.80
N GLU A 147 11.05 -8.27 -14.93
CA GLU A 147 10.81 -6.84 -15.07
C GLU A 147 9.75 -6.35 -14.07
N PHE A 148 8.67 -7.11 -13.88
CA PHE A 148 7.66 -6.83 -12.87
C PHE A 148 8.26 -6.82 -11.45
N GLN A 149 9.09 -7.81 -11.12
CA GLN A 149 9.72 -7.90 -9.80
C GLN A 149 10.71 -6.78 -9.56
N THR A 150 11.53 -6.39 -10.55
CA THR A 150 12.56 -5.35 -10.39
C THR A 150 12.04 -3.93 -10.57
N GLY A 151 10.97 -3.75 -11.34
CA GLY A 151 10.39 -2.44 -11.66
C GLY A 151 9.46 -1.88 -10.57
N ASN A 152 9.07 -2.69 -9.60
CA ASN A 152 8.20 -2.30 -8.49
C ASN A 152 8.99 -2.23 -7.18
N ASN A 153 8.64 -1.30 -6.27
CA ASN A 153 9.32 -1.20 -4.96
C ASN A 153 9.20 -2.49 -4.16
N VAL A 154 7.98 -3.03 -4.08
CA VAL A 154 7.71 -4.37 -3.57
C VAL A 154 6.81 -5.09 -4.57
N ALA A 155 7.23 -6.28 -5.01
CA ALA A 155 6.47 -7.14 -5.88
C ALA A 155 6.11 -8.43 -5.14
N VAL A 156 4.82 -8.76 -5.06
CA VAL A 156 4.31 -9.99 -4.49
C VAL A 156 3.69 -10.80 -5.62
N VAL A 157 4.26 -11.95 -5.94
CA VAL A 157 3.79 -12.79 -7.06
C VAL A 157 3.31 -14.13 -6.55
N MET A 158 2.05 -14.46 -6.83
CA MET A 158 1.52 -15.80 -6.62
C MET A 158 1.67 -16.62 -7.90
N HIS A 159 2.32 -17.76 -7.77
CA HIS A 159 2.57 -18.72 -8.83
C HIS A 159 1.54 -19.84 -8.74
N PHE A 160 0.88 -20.14 -9.86
CA PHE A 160 -0.02 -21.26 -10.01
C PHE A 160 0.46 -22.21 -11.09
N GLY A 161 0.62 -23.48 -10.71
CA GLY A 161 0.67 -24.61 -11.64
C GLY A 161 -0.71 -24.94 -12.22
N SER A 162 -0.71 -25.76 -13.26
CA SER A 162 -1.88 -26.25 -14.01
C SER A 162 -2.88 -27.11 -13.21
N ALA A 163 -2.46 -27.78 -12.13
CA ALA A 163 -3.25 -28.84 -11.49
C ALA A 163 -3.82 -28.53 -10.08
N ALA A 164 -3.65 -27.32 -9.54
CA ALA A 164 -4.06 -27.04 -8.15
C ALA A 164 -5.60 -27.07 -7.96
N PRO A 165 -6.17 -28.00 -7.15
CA PRO A 165 -7.62 -28.10 -6.91
C PRO A 165 -8.24 -26.86 -6.26
N LEU A 166 -7.41 -26.03 -5.62
CA LEU A 166 -7.78 -24.83 -4.86
C LEU A 166 -7.44 -23.53 -5.61
N ARG A 167 -7.14 -23.60 -6.91
CA ARG A 167 -6.61 -22.47 -7.70
C ARG A 167 -7.52 -21.24 -7.70
N GLU A 168 -8.83 -21.42 -7.88
CA GLU A 168 -9.74 -20.29 -8.00
C GLU A 168 -10.03 -19.62 -6.65
N GLU A 169 -10.26 -20.39 -5.59
CA GLU A 169 -10.50 -19.83 -4.25
C GLU A 169 -9.29 -19.03 -3.75
N LEU A 170 -8.08 -19.61 -3.83
CA LEU A 170 -6.83 -18.94 -3.46
C LEU A 170 -6.57 -17.69 -4.31
N ARG A 171 -6.87 -17.76 -5.61
CA ARG A 171 -6.78 -16.63 -6.52
C ARG A 171 -7.70 -15.50 -6.09
N GLN A 172 -8.96 -15.80 -5.74
CA GLN A 172 -9.91 -14.79 -5.27
C GLN A 172 -9.48 -14.17 -3.93
N GLU A 173 -8.96 -14.96 -3.00
CA GLU A 173 -8.39 -14.45 -1.75
C GLU A 173 -7.19 -13.53 -1.98
N PHE A 174 -6.28 -13.93 -2.88
CA PHE A 174 -5.11 -13.11 -3.23
C PHE A 174 -5.52 -11.79 -3.91
N ILE A 175 -6.51 -11.83 -4.81
CA ILE A 175 -7.08 -10.62 -5.42
C ILE A 175 -7.74 -9.74 -4.36
N SER A 176 -8.47 -10.33 -3.41
CA SER A 176 -9.08 -9.60 -2.28
C SER A 176 -8.02 -8.91 -1.42
N LEU A 177 -6.93 -9.62 -1.11
CA LEU A 177 -5.79 -9.06 -0.40
C LEU A 177 -5.17 -7.89 -1.18
N ALA A 178 -4.86 -8.07 -2.46
CA ALA A 178 -4.29 -7.01 -3.29
C ALA A 178 -5.17 -5.75 -3.34
N ASN A 179 -6.49 -5.92 -3.44
CA ASN A 179 -7.45 -4.82 -3.39
C ASN A 179 -7.39 -4.05 -2.05
N SER A 180 -7.12 -4.72 -0.94
CA SER A 180 -6.96 -4.06 0.37
C SER A 180 -5.75 -3.12 0.43
N TYR A 181 -4.68 -3.42 -0.33
CA TYR A 181 -3.48 -2.58 -0.42
C TYR A 181 -3.62 -1.42 -1.42
N TYR A 182 -4.55 -1.49 -2.37
CA TYR A 182 -4.69 -0.51 -3.45
C TYR A 182 -5.23 0.88 -3.01
N GLY A 183 -5.88 1.00 -1.85
CA GLY A 183 -6.50 2.27 -1.44
C GLY A 183 -6.65 2.52 0.06
N ARG A 184 -6.24 1.58 0.91
CA ARG A 184 -6.38 1.68 2.38
C ARG A 184 -5.16 1.25 3.18
N SER A 185 -4.13 0.69 2.54
CA SER A 185 -2.95 0.25 3.27
C SER A 185 -2.02 1.43 3.59
N PRO A 186 -1.49 1.52 4.81
CA PRO A 186 -0.42 2.47 5.13
C PRO A 186 0.87 2.17 4.34
N ILE A 187 0.97 0.97 3.77
CA ILE A 187 2.09 0.50 2.96
C ILE A 187 1.79 0.80 1.49
N THR A 188 2.43 1.85 0.97
CA THR A 188 2.31 2.23 -0.45
C THR A 188 3.40 1.57 -1.28
N GLY A 189 3.11 1.28 -2.56
CA GLY A 189 4.11 0.74 -3.50
C GLY A 189 4.26 -0.79 -3.51
N VAL A 190 3.28 -1.52 -2.97
CA VAL A 190 3.19 -2.98 -3.13
C VAL A 190 2.40 -3.31 -4.39
N SER A 191 3.00 -4.09 -5.28
CA SER A 191 2.41 -4.52 -6.53
C SER A 191 2.20 -6.03 -6.52
N PHE A 192 1.01 -6.48 -6.89
CA PHE A 192 0.63 -7.90 -6.85
C PHE A 192 0.60 -8.47 -8.27
N GLY A 193 1.14 -9.67 -8.43
CA GLY A 193 1.18 -10.40 -9.69
C GLY A 193 0.66 -11.83 -9.53
N ILE A 194 0.05 -12.37 -10.58
CA ILE A 194 -0.24 -13.80 -10.71
C ILE A 194 0.52 -14.33 -11.92
N ALA A 195 1.33 -15.36 -11.68
CA ALA A 195 2.03 -16.12 -12.70
C ALA A 195 1.35 -17.48 -12.89
N GLU A 196 0.98 -17.82 -14.12
CA GLU A 196 0.37 -19.10 -14.44
C GLU A 196 1.25 -19.86 -15.43
N TYR A 197 1.61 -21.09 -15.09
CA TYR A 197 2.50 -21.93 -15.88
C TYR A 197 1.69 -23.08 -16.51
N ALA A 198 1.92 -23.33 -17.80
CA ALA A 198 1.39 -24.52 -18.47
C ALA A 198 2.10 -25.78 -17.93
N ASP A 199 1.53 -26.97 -18.19
CA ASP A 199 2.01 -28.33 -17.81
C ASP A 199 3.40 -28.72 -18.35
N ALA A 200 4.32 -27.77 -18.52
CA ALA A 200 5.71 -28.06 -18.79
C ALA A 200 6.42 -28.35 -17.46
N GLU A 201 6.78 -29.62 -17.27
CA GLU A 201 7.73 -30.12 -16.26
C GLU A 201 7.24 -30.30 -14.81
N GLY A 202 6.02 -30.81 -14.59
CA GLY A 202 5.66 -31.44 -13.30
C GLY A 202 5.78 -30.52 -12.07
N LYS A 203 5.78 -29.21 -12.27
CA LYS A 203 5.77 -28.22 -11.20
C LYS A 203 4.33 -27.96 -10.82
N ASP A 204 3.84 -28.79 -9.91
CA ASP A 204 2.63 -28.52 -9.11
C ASP A 204 2.97 -27.36 -8.14
N LYS A 205 3.23 -26.19 -8.73
CA LYS A 205 3.85 -25.04 -8.08
C LYS A 205 2.77 -24.08 -7.64
N LEU A 206 2.27 -24.30 -6.44
CA LEU A 206 1.65 -23.25 -5.65
C LEU A 206 2.74 -22.66 -4.75
N GLU A 207 3.19 -21.45 -5.09
CA GLU A 207 4.17 -20.68 -4.34
C GLU A 207 3.77 -19.21 -4.37
N ILE A 208 4.02 -18.48 -3.29
CA ILE A 208 3.97 -17.01 -3.30
C ILE A 208 5.37 -16.50 -3.01
N GLU A 209 5.86 -15.62 -3.87
CA GLU A 209 7.15 -14.93 -3.74
C GLU A 209 6.89 -13.45 -3.43
N CYS A 210 7.74 -12.86 -2.60
CA CYS A 210 7.81 -11.44 -2.40
C CYS A 210 9.25 -10.95 -2.58
N VAL A 211 9.39 -9.92 -3.41
CA VAL A 211 10.63 -9.19 -3.67
C VAL A 211 10.44 -7.75 -3.23
N ASN A 212 11.07 -7.36 -2.13
CA ASN A 212 11.13 -5.97 -1.68
C ASN A 212 12.49 -5.40 -2.08
N ASN A 213 12.51 -4.67 -3.19
CA ASN A 213 13.73 -4.05 -3.73
C ASN A 213 14.18 -2.87 -2.89
N PHE A 214 13.25 -2.24 -2.14
CA PHE A 214 13.64 -1.22 -1.19
C PHE A 214 14.52 -1.87 -0.13
N GLU A 215 14.06 -2.96 0.50
CA GLU A 215 14.72 -3.63 1.64
C GLU A 215 15.80 -4.69 1.28
N ASP A 216 15.96 -5.00 0.00
CA ASP A 216 16.73 -6.15 -0.49
C ASP A 216 16.31 -7.44 0.26
N ILE A 217 14.99 -7.67 0.27
CA ILE A 217 14.37 -8.86 0.86
C ILE A 217 13.74 -9.66 -0.27
N ARG A 218 14.05 -10.97 -0.28
CA ARG A 218 13.35 -11.97 -1.08
C ARG A 218 12.83 -13.04 -0.15
N ARG A 219 11.56 -13.38 -0.26
CA ARG A 219 10.91 -14.43 0.52
C ARG A 219 10.01 -15.23 -0.40
N SER A 220 9.91 -16.54 -0.14
CA SER A 220 8.87 -17.35 -0.75
C SER A 220 8.38 -18.41 0.21
N ILE A 221 7.11 -18.79 0.04
CA ILE A 221 6.48 -19.88 0.77
C ILE A 221 5.72 -20.75 -0.23
N GLY A 222 5.81 -22.08 -0.04
CA GLY A 222 5.16 -23.05 -0.90
C GLY A 222 3.81 -23.54 -0.39
N ALA A 223 3.17 -24.39 -1.18
CA ALA A 223 1.84 -24.96 -0.94
C ALA A 223 1.62 -25.49 0.50
N SER A 224 2.58 -26.24 1.04
CA SER A 224 2.45 -26.87 2.36
C SER A 224 2.31 -25.85 3.50
N GLU A 225 2.92 -24.68 3.37
CA GLU A 225 2.81 -23.60 4.36
C GLU A 225 1.55 -22.78 4.13
N MET A 226 1.19 -22.54 2.86
CA MET A 226 0.00 -21.77 2.51
C MET A 226 -1.30 -22.44 2.95
N LEU A 227 -1.35 -23.78 2.91
CA LEU A 227 -2.54 -24.57 3.24
C LEU A 227 -2.69 -24.87 4.74
N LYS A 228 -1.84 -24.30 5.60
CA LYS A 228 -1.94 -24.44 7.06
C LYS A 228 -2.73 -23.27 7.66
N GLY A 229 -4.01 -23.50 7.93
CA GLY A 229 -4.88 -22.54 8.63
C GLY A 229 -5.61 -21.58 7.69
N SER A 230 -5.86 -20.35 8.15
CA SER A 230 -6.53 -19.31 7.36
C SER A 230 -5.58 -18.75 6.31
N THR A 231 -5.85 -19.05 5.03
CA THR A 231 -5.04 -18.60 3.90
C THR A 231 -4.94 -17.07 3.87
N ILE A 232 -6.04 -16.33 3.97
CA ILE A 232 -6.01 -14.86 3.90
C ILE A 232 -5.17 -14.22 5.01
N GLU A 233 -5.21 -14.75 6.24
CA GLU A 233 -4.40 -14.24 7.35
C GLU A 233 -2.91 -14.52 7.13
N MET A 234 -2.59 -15.71 6.63
CA MET A 234 -1.23 -16.09 6.25
C MET A 234 -0.70 -15.20 5.13
N LEU A 235 -1.48 -14.95 4.07
CA LEU A 235 -1.08 -14.08 2.96
C LEU A 235 -0.84 -12.66 3.44
N LYS A 236 -1.73 -12.14 4.30
CA LYS A 236 -1.55 -10.81 4.89
C LYS A 236 -0.26 -10.74 5.71
N ARG A 237 -0.04 -11.71 6.61
CA ARG A 237 1.20 -11.78 7.40
C ARG A 237 2.43 -11.84 6.51
N PHE A 238 2.42 -12.67 5.47
CA PHE A 238 3.52 -12.80 4.52
C PHE A 238 3.85 -11.45 3.84
N VAL A 239 2.84 -10.70 3.40
CA VAL A 239 3.04 -9.37 2.82
C VAL A 239 3.56 -8.40 3.88
N ASP A 240 2.98 -8.36 5.08
CA ASP A 240 3.41 -7.47 6.18
C ASP A 240 4.88 -7.74 6.56
N GLU A 241 5.26 -9.00 6.61
CA GLU A 241 6.61 -9.45 6.89
C GLU A 241 7.63 -9.07 5.80
N CYS A 242 7.23 -9.15 4.53
CA CYS A 242 8.08 -8.76 3.42
C CYS A 242 8.21 -7.23 3.29
N THR A 243 7.15 -6.50 3.67
CA THR A 243 7.08 -5.03 3.59
C THR A 243 7.52 -4.34 4.88
N ALA A 244 7.85 -5.11 5.92
CA ALA A 244 8.34 -4.58 7.19
C ALA A 244 9.61 -3.75 6.94
N PRO A 245 9.63 -2.47 7.37
CA PRO A 245 10.81 -1.64 7.23
C PRO A 245 11.92 -2.17 8.13
N LEU A 246 13.16 -2.13 7.64
CA LEU A 246 14.32 -2.59 8.41
C LEU A 246 14.61 -1.70 9.63
N ILE A 247 14.20 -0.42 9.56
CA ILE A 247 14.30 0.55 10.64
C ILE A 247 12.89 1.12 10.91
N PRO A 248 12.04 0.40 11.67
CA PRO A 248 10.68 0.85 11.99
C PRO A 248 10.69 1.98 13.03
N GLU A 249 9.54 2.65 13.17
CA GLU A 249 9.24 3.44 14.37
C GLU A 249 8.85 2.51 15.53
N LEU A 250 9.54 2.64 16.66
CA LEU A 250 9.18 2.01 17.92
C LEU A 250 8.09 2.83 18.60
N THR A 251 7.04 2.15 19.04
CA THR A 251 5.92 2.70 19.80
C THR A 251 5.60 1.75 20.93
N ILE A 252 4.84 2.21 21.93
CA ILE A 252 4.36 1.35 23.03
C ILE A 252 3.63 0.10 22.49
N ARG A 253 2.96 0.21 21.34
CA ARG A 253 2.16 -0.89 20.77
C ARG A 253 3.00 -2.04 20.22
N ASN A 254 4.19 -1.74 19.66
CA ASN A 254 5.05 -2.75 19.04
C ASN A 254 6.30 -3.06 19.86
N GLU A 255 6.58 -2.28 20.91
CA GLU A 255 7.79 -2.40 21.72
C GLU A 255 8.01 -3.82 22.26
N LEU A 256 6.97 -4.46 22.79
CA LEU A 256 7.05 -5.81 23.33
C LEU A 256 7.58 -6.84 22.33
N VAL A 257 7.24 -6.69 21.04
CA VAL A 257 7.70 -7.59 19.97
C VAL A 257 9.22 -7.53 19.83
N PHE A 258 9.83 -6.35 19.93
CA PHE A 258 11.28 -6.19 19.84
C PHE A 258 12.00 -6.83 21.03
N TYR A 259 11.49 -6.64 22.24
CA TYR A 259 12.06 -7.26 23.45
C TYR A 259 11.99 -8.79 23.41
N GLN A 260 10.89 -9.36 22.91
CA GLN A 260 10.72 -10.81 22.81
C GLN A 260 11.73 -11.50 21.88
N THR A 261 12.36 -10.77 20.96
CA THR A 261 13.38 -11.34 20.09
C THR A 261 14.73 -11.63 20.78
N GLY A 262 14.96 -11.05 21.97
CA GLY A 262 16.25 -11.13 22.67
C GLY A 262 17.42 -10.37 22.00
N LYS A 263 17.18 -9.70 20.86
CA LYS A 263 18.17 -8.85 20.19
C LYS A 263 18.36 -7.54 20.93
N SER A 264 19.54 -6.94 20.84
CA SER A 264 19.76 -5.59 21.38
C SER A 264 19.11 -4.55 20.47
N ILE A 265 18.76 -3.38 21.01
CA ILE A 265 17.97 -2.37 20.29
C ILE A 265 18.78 -1.08 20.20
N VAL A 266 19.05 -0.63 18.98
CA VAL A 266 19.61 0.69 18.64
C VAL A 266 18.44 1.65 18.41
N ARG A 267 18.20 2.54 19.37
CA ARG A 267 17.13 3.56 19.33
C ARG A 267 17.68 4.89 18.90
N TYR A 268 17.07 5.48 17.87
CA TYR A 268 17.28 6.88 17.52
C TYR A 268 16.06 7.70 17.89
N PHE A 269 16.16 8.46 18.98
CA PHE A 269 15.14 9.41 19.40
C PHE A 269 15.22 10.63 18.48
N VAL A 270 14.20 10.87 17.69
CA VAL A 270 14.13 12.00 16.75
C VAL A 270 12.65 12.31 16.48
N PRO A 271 12.23 13.58 16.39
CA PRO A 271 10.87 13.91 15.95
C PRO A 271 10.55 13.37 14.55
N PRO A 272 9.27 13.29 14.16
CA PRO A 272 8.90 13.04 12.76
C PRO A 272 9.38 14.21 11.86
N SER A 273 10.52 14.05 11.21
CA SER A 273 11.18 15.10 10.42
C SER A 273 11.94 14.53 9.20
N ASP A 274 12.44 15.39 8.32
CA ASP A 274 13.31 14.95 7.23
C ASP A 274 14.66 14.40 7.73
N GLU A 275 15.10 14.82 8.91
CA GLU A 275 16.26 14.25 9.60
C GLU A 275 16.05 12.77 9.94
N ARG A 276 14.86 12.40 10.44
CA ARG A 276 14.50 10.99 10.67
C ARG A 276 14.60 10.17 9.38
N LYS A 277 14.09 10.72 8.26
CA LYS A 277 14.16 10.04 6.95
C LYS A 277 15.61 9.88 6.48
N ALA A 278 16.45 10.90 6.68
CA ALA A 278 17.87 10.85 6.35
C ALA A 278 18.61 9.78 7.17
N TYR A 279 18.36 9.73 8.48
CA TYR A 279 18.92 8.69 9.36
C TYR A 279 18.54 7.28 8.90
N VAL A 280 17.24 7.04 8.63
CA VAL A 280 16.76 5.73 8.15
C VAL A 280 17.47 5.34 6.86
N LYS A 281 17.62 6.27 5.91
CA LYS A 281 18.32 6.02 4.64
C LYS A 281 19.80 5.70 4.86
N GLU A 282 20.48 6.45 5.71
CA GLU A 282 21.92 6.28 5.97
C GLU A 282 22.23 4.99 6.73
N MET A 283 21.45 4.67 7.76
CA MET A 283 21.67 3.51 8.63
C MET A 283 21.25 2.19 8.02
N ARG A 284 20.53 2.23 6.90
CA ARG A 284 19.95 1.06 6.23
C ARG A 284 20.93 -0.11 6.05
N LEU A 285 22.09 0.14 5.45
CA LEU A 285 23.09 -0.91 5.18
C LEU A 285 23.68 -1.46 6.49
N LEU A 286 23.87 -0.60 7.49
CA LEU A 286 24.37 -0.99 8.80
C LEU A 286 23.34 -1.86 9.55
N ALA A 287 22.08 -1.43 9.55
CA ALA A 287 20.97 -2.19 10.12
C ALA A 287 20.87 -3.58 9.46
N LYS A 288 21.06 -3.66 8.14
CA LYS A 288 21.06 -4.92 7.40
C LYS A 288 22.20 -5.82 7.83
N LYS A 289 23.42 -5.26 7.94
CA LYS A 289 24.63 -5.98 8.35
C LYS A 289 24.47 -6.64 9.72
N TYR A 290 23.79 -5.98 10.66
CA TYR A 290 23.63 -6.44 12.04
C TYR A 290 22.24 -6.99 12.39
N GLN A 291 21.36 -7.20 11.39
CA GLN A 291 19.95 -7.55 11.61
C GLN A 291 19.72 -8.83 12.44
N GLU A 292 20.69 -9.75 12.47
CA GLU A 292 20.61 -10.98 13.28
C GLU A 292 20.81 -10.73 14.78
N TYR A 293 21.49 -9.65 15.15
CA TYR A 293 21.88 -9.35 16.54
C TYR A 293 21.22 -8.08 17.09
N LEU A 294 20.88 -7.13 16.21
CA LEU A 294 20.41 -5.80 16.55
C LEU A 294 19.11 -5.47 15.82
N HIS A 295 18.21 -4.78 16.53
CA HIS A 295 17.12 -4.02 15.93
C HIS A 295 17.49 -2.56 15.87
N PHE A 296 17.42 -1.96 14.69
CA PHE A 296 17.51 -0.51 14.55
C PHE A 296 16.10 0.06 14.52
N VAL A 297 15.82 1.08 15.34
CA VAL A 297 14.49 1.70 15.42
C VAL A 297 14.60 3.20 15.58
N THR A 298 13.58 3.92 15.10
CA THR A 298 13.39 5.34 15.43
C THR A 298 12.34 5.50 16.51
N VAL A 299 12.42 6.56 17.31
CA VAL A 299 11.50 6.83 18.42
C VAL A 299 11.11 8.30 18.38
N ASP A 300 9.82 8.61 18.50
CA ASP A 300 9.35 10.00 18.57
C ASP A 300 9.82 10.70 19.85
N ALA A 301 10.84 11.55 19.70
CA ALA A 301 11.46 12.26 20.82
C ALA A 301 10.48 13.19 21.57
N HIS A 302 9.43 13.70 20.91
CA HIS A 302 8.44 14.55 21.58
C HIS A 302 7.48 13.74 22.45
N LYS A 303 7.14 12.51 22.01
CA LYS A 303 6.22 11.64 22.76
C LYS A 303 6.91 10.86 23.88
N TYR A 304 8.20 10.60 23.74
CA TYR A 304 8.96 9.68 24.60
C TYR A 304 10.16 10.37 25.29
N SER A 305 10.03 11.66 25.60
CA SER A 305 11.09 12.49 26.23
C SER A 305 11.56 11.93 27.57
N ASP A 306 10.65 11.46 28.43
CA ASP A 306 11.01 10.90 29.73
C ASP A 306 11.77 9.57 29.59
N GLY A 307 11.38 8.74 28.62
CA GLY A 307 12.10 7.51 28.28
C GLY A 307 13.51 7.79 27.75
N ALA A 308 13.67 8.81 26.91
CA ALA A 308 14.97 9.27 26.44
C ALA A 308 15.87 9.71 27.61
N ARG A 309 15.30 10.48 28.56
CA ARG A 309 16.00 10.95 29.76
C ARG A 309 16.47 9.81 30.66
N ALA A 310 15.59 8.84 30.91
CA ALA A 310 15.92 7.65 31.69
C ALA A 310 17.08 6.85 31.06
N MET A 311 17.21 6.91 29.72
CA MET A 311 18.31 6.29 28.96
C MET A 311 19.57 7.15 28.84
N GLY A 312 19.62 8.30 29.52
CA GLY A 312 20.81 9.15 29.61
C GLY A 312 20.96 10.15 28.46
N LEU A 313 19.88 10.44 27.73
CA LEU A 313 19.79 11.56 26.79
C LEU A 313 19.28 12.84 27.50
N THR A 314 19.57 14.00 26.95
CA THR A 314 19.07 15.29 27.45
C THR A 314 17.64 15.58 26.94
N GLU A 315 16.84 16.27 27.75
CA GLU A 315 15.44 16.58 27.45
C GLU A 315 15.29 17.38 26.14
N GLY A 316 14.42 16.92 25.23
CA GLY A 316 14.11 17.59 23.97
C GLY A 316 15.15 17.43 22.85
N VAL A 317 16.18 16.60 23.04
CA VAL A 317 17.28 16.44 22.07
C VAL A 317 17.17 15.12 21.30
N THR A 318 17.43 15.20 20.00
CA THR A 318 17.63 14.03 19.13
C THR A 318 18.89 13.27 19.54
N GLY A 319 18.82 11.94 19.72
CA GLY A 319 19.95 11.17 20.21
C GLY A 319 19.85 9.67 20.00
N LEU A 320 20.99 8.98 20.03
CA LEU A 320 21.08 7.53 19.84
C LEU A 320 21.42 6.81 21.14
N VAL A 321 20.76 5.68 21.37
CA VAL A 321 20.98 4.80 22.51
C VAL A 321 21.05 3.36 22.03
N VAL A 322 22.01 2.60 22.52
CA VAL A 322 22.04 1.14 22.37
C VAL A 322 21.59 0.51 23.68
N GLN A 323 20.51 -0.28 23.66
CA GLN A 323 20.05 -1.03 24.81
C GLN A 323 20.29 -2.52 24.59
N GLN A 324 20.99 -3.16 25.51
CA GLN A 324 21.10 -4.61 25.59
C GLN A 324 19.89 -5.16 26.34
N THR A 325 19.07 -5.94 25.65
CA THR A 325 17.82 -6.48 26.22
C THR A 325 18.06 -7.64 27.18
N SER A 326 19.19 -8.33 27.08
CA SER A 326 19.55 -9.48 27.91
C SER A 326 19.89 -9.12 29.36
N ASN A 327 20.51 -7.96 29.59
CA ASN A 327 20.95 -7.50 30.92
C ASN A 327 20.42 -6.11 31.29
N GLY A 328 19.65 -5.46 30.40
CA GLY A 328 19.10 -4.13 30.60
C GLY A 328 20.11 -2.98 30.49
N ALA A 329 21.36 -3.24 30.09
CA ALA A 329 22.38 -2.21 29.98
C ALA A 329 22.05 -1.21 28.86
N VAL A 330 22.26 0.07 29.14
CA VAL A 330 21.93 1.19 28.24
C VAL A 330 23.20 1.97 27.93
N TYR A 331 23.45 2.28 26.67
CA TYR A 331 24.64 2.99 26.20
C TYR A 331 24.21 4.18 25.35
N PRO A 332 24.08 5.39 25.94
CA PRO A 332 23.82 6.61 25.18
C PRO A 332 25.04 7.01 24.37
N TYR A 333 24.82 7.41 23.13
CA TYR A 333 25.87 7.92 22.25
C TYR A 333 26.32 9.31 22.74
N ARG A 334 27.53 9.39 23.31
CA ARG A 334 28.10 10.61 23.93
C ARG A 334 29.28 11.22 23.18
N ARG A 335 29.58 10.71 22.00
CA ARG A 335 30.71 11.18 21.21
C ARG A 335 30.40 12.54 20.62
N ASN A 336 31.40 13.42 20.59
CA ASN A 336 31.30 14.73 19.95
C ASN A 336 31.50 14.64 18.42
N ILE A 337 30.86 13.65 17.79
CA ILE A 337 30.91 13.37 16.35
C ILE A 337 29.47 13.13 15.90
N PRO A 338 29.06 13.59 14.70
CA PRO A 338 27.73 13.33 14.20
C PRO A 338 27.38 11.83 14.16
N ILE A 339 26.10 11.53 14.41
CA ILE A 339 25.54 10.20 14.28
C ILE A 339 25.50 9.88 12.78
N SER A 340 26.37 8.96 12.38
CA SER A 340 26.52 8.47 11.00
C SER A 340 26.72 6.97 11.02
N ALA A 341 26.50 6.28 9.90
CA ALA A 341 26.65 4.83 9.86
C ALA A 341 28.04 4.37 10.36
N ALA A 342 29.11 5.06 9.97
CA ALA A 342 30.46 4.75 10.43
C ALA A 342 30.67 5.02 11.93
N SER A 343 30.15 6.14 12.45
CA SER A 343 30.35 6.50 13.85
C SER A 343 29.51 5.62 14.79
N VAL A 344 28.32 5.20 14.36
CA VAL A 344 27.47 4.22 15.07
C VAL A 344 28.08 2.83 15.02
N GLU A 345 28.62 2.40 13.88
CA GLU A 345 29.30 1.10 13.79
C GLU A 345 30.50 1.02 14.75
N SER A 346 31.35 2.05 14.77
CA SER A 346 32.44 2.13 15.74
C SER A 346 31.94 2.11 17.19
N PHE A 347 30.82 2.78 17.48
CA PHE A 347 30.21 2.76 18.81
C PHE A 347 29.74 1.36 19.22
N LEU A 348 29.09 0.63 18.30
CA LEU A 348 28.67 -0.75 18.53
C LEU A 348 29.87 -1.67 18.79
N VAL A 349 30.97 -1.51 18.05
CA VAL A 349 32.21 -2.25 18.26
C VAL A 349 32.80 -1.95 19.64
N ASP A 350 32.82 -0.69 20.07
CA ASP A 350 33.37 -0.30 21.37
C ASP A 350 32.53 -0.84 22.54
N ILE A 351 31.21 -0.92 22.39
CA ILE A 351 30.32 -1.60 23.36
C ILE A 351 30.68 -3.10 23.44
N ILE A 352 30.78 -3.78 22.30
CA ILE A 352 31.11 -5.22 22.25
C ILE A 352 32.48 -5.50 22.88
N GLN A 353 33.44 -4.59 22.69
CA GLN A 353 34.80 -4.72 23.23
C GLN A 353 34.94 -4.19 24.66
N GLY A 354 33.84 -3.77 25.30
CA GLY A 354 33.83 -3.30 26.70
C GLY A 354 34.52 -1.94 26.92
N ARG A 355 34.74 -1.17 25.84
CA ARG A 355 35.32 0.18 25.91
C ARG A 355 34.30 1.24 26.32
N GLU A 356 33.03 1.02 26.00
CA GLU A 356 31.94 1.89 26.43
C GLU A 356 31.36 1.42 27.76
N LYS A 357 31.17 2.34 28.70
CA LYS A 357 30.54 2.05 30.00
C LYS A 357 29.02 2.21 29.89
N PRO A 358 28.23 1.33 30.53
CA PRO A 358 26.79 1.49 30.57
C PRO A 358 26.41 2.75 31.35
N TRP A 359 25.25 3.29 31.01
CA TRP A 359 24.65 4.42 31.67
C TRP A 359 24.29 4.11 33.12
N ASN A 360 24.73 4.97 34.03
CA ASN A 360 24.39 4.93 35.44
C ASN A 360 23.73 6.26 35.84
N PRO A 361 22.39 6.29 36.07
CA PRO A 361 21.70 7.50 36.50
C PRO A 361 22.25 8.11 37.79
N GLN A 362 22.81 7.29 38.69
CA GLN A 362 23.33 7.74 39.99
C GLN A 362 24.65 8.52 39.88
N GLU A 363 25.41 8.35 38.79
CA GLU A 363 26.64 9.11 38.57
C GLU A 363 26.38 10.55 38.11
N GLN A 364 25.16 10.87 37.63
CA GLN A 364 24.80 12.21 37.17
C GLN A 364 24.47 13.14 38.34
N THR A 365 23.73 12.64 39.34
CA THR A 365 23.35 13.41 40.54
C THR A 365 24.57 13.80 41.40
N GLY A 366 25.64 13.00 41.38
CA GLY A 366 26.90 13.33 42.07
C GLY A 366 27.68 14.49 41.44
N LYS A 367 27.43 14.85 40.17
CA LYS A 367 28.09 15.99 39.51
C LYS A 367 27.32 17.30 39.67
N GLU A 368 25.99 17.26 39.83
CA GLU A 368 25.18 18.46 40.10
C GLU A 368 25.28 18.89 41.58
N ALA A 369 25.58 17.98 42.50
CA ALA A 369 25.75 18.26 43.93
C ALA A 369 27.10 18.92 44.32
N HIS A 370 27.98 19.24 43.37
CA HIS A 370 29.26 19.94 43.62
C HIS A 370 29.26 21.40 43.09
N GLY A 371 28.09 21.95 42.76
CA GLY A 371 27.94 23.34 42.30
C GLY A 371 27.46 24.35 43.35
N HIS A 372 27.24 23.91 44.60
CA HIS A 372 26.75 24.78 45.68
C HIS A 372 27.57 24.59 46.95
N ASP A 373 28.85 24.99 46.90
CA ASP A 373 29.61 25.29 48.10
C ASP A 373 29.76 26.82 48.24
N GLU A 374 29.19 27.30 49.35
CA GLU A 374 29.51 28.49 50.14
C GLU A 374 29.29 29.90 49.52
N LEU A 375 28.24 30.58 50.02
CA LEU A 375 28.35 31.85 50.75
C LEU A 375 27.34 31.91 51.90
#